data_AF-A0A1L9R453-F1
#
_entry.id   AF-A0A1L9R453-F1
#
_cell.length_a   1.000
_cell.length_b   1.000
_cell.length_c   1.000
_cell.angle_alpha   90.00
_cell.angle_beta   90.00
_cell.angle_gamma   90.00
#
_symmetry.space_group_name_H-M   'P 1'
#
loop_
_entity.id
_entity.type
_entity.pdbx_description
1 polymer ?
#
loop_
_entity_poly.entity_id
_entity_poly.type
_entity_poly.pdbx_seq_one_letter_code
_entity_poly.pdbx_strand_id
1 'polypeptide(L)'
;MQFSIITIAAFFAATANATVYLGLRTGVDGSKSQVAWTNGTPDICSGFSTIVNSDSNPCGRDFYVDGNNGPFRFEGCGGNGLTLFRNGQFNSNCKYDAKTISCSGGVKIAQGWNCA
;
A
#
# COMPACT_ATOMS: atom_id res chain seq x y z
N MET A 1 -38.20 -27.44 11.31
CA MET A 1 -37.87 -26.01 11.47
C MET A 1 -36.39 -25.92 11.77
N GLN A 2 -35.57 -25.50 10.82
CA GLN A 2 -34.13 -25.29 11.04
C GLN A 2 -33.78 -23.92 10.47
N PHE A 3 -33.60 -22.96 11.38
CA PHE A 3 -33.17 -21.60 11.05
C PHE A 3 -31.66 -21.62 10.86
N SER A 4 -31.21 -21.50 9.61
CA SER A 4 -29.80 -21.28 9.29
C SER A 4 -29.45 -19.84 9.64
N ILE A 5 -28.55 -19.67 10.60
CA ILE A 5 -28.02 -18.38 11.02
C ILE A 5 -27.04 -17.93 9.93
N ILE A 6 -27.41 -16.91 9.16
CA ILE A 6 -26.51 -16.26 8.19
C ILE A 6 -25.60 -15.34 9.00
N THR A 7 -24.35 -15.76 9.21
CA THR A 7 -23.31 -14.92 9.79
C THR A 7 -22.98 -13.81 8.80
N ILE A 8 -23.51 -12.61 9.05
CA ILE A 8 -23.16 -11.41 8.30
C ILE A 8 -21.75 -11.02 8.76
N ALA A 9 -20.73 -11.42 8.00
CA ALA A 9 -19.40 -10.84 8.15
C ALA A 9 -19.53 -9.37 7.73
N ALA A 10 -19.64 -8.48 8.72
CA ALA A 10 -19.59 -7.05 8.52
C ALA A 10 -18.23 -6.71 7.89
N PHE A 11 -18.23 -6.50 6.58
CA PHE A 11 -17.12 -5.88 5.87
C PHE A 11 -17.10 -4.44 6.38
N PHE A 12 -16.28 -4.15 7.38
CA PHE A 12 -16.06 -2.80 7.84
C PHE A 12 -15.48 -2.02 6.65
N ALA A 13 -16.34 -1.27 5.98
CA ALA A 13 -15.93 -0.17 5.12
C ALA A 13 -15.23 0.84 6.03
N ALA A 14 -13.92 0.69 6.20
CA ALA A 14 -13.08 1.66 6.86
C ALA A 14 -13.00 2.90 5.95
N THR A 15 -14.01 3.77 6.00
CA THR A 15 -13.89 5.16 5.59
C THR A 15 -13.16 5.92 6.69
N ALA A 16 -11.92 5.53 6.96
CA ALA A 16 -10.97 6.30 7.72
C ALA A 16 -9.87 6.70 6.74
N ASN A 17 -9.31 7.89 6.90
CA ASN A 17 -8.13 8.35 6.15
C ASN A 17 -6.97 7.37 6.40
N ALA A 18 -6.94 6.29 5.63
CA ALA A 18 -5.93 5.26 5.76
C ALA A 18 -4.61 5.86 5.29
N THR A 19 -3.61 5.84 6.17
CA THR A 19 -2.27 6.25 5.79
C THR A 19 -1.75 5.25 4.78
N VAL A 20 -1.42 5.71 3.57
CA VAL A 20 -0.82 4.85 2.54
C VAL A 20 0.69 4.98 2.63
N TYR A 21 1.36 3.84 2.65
CA TYR A 21 2.81 3.75 2.68
C TYR A 21 3.33 3.31 1.32
N LEU A 22 4.52 3.76 0.96
CA LEU A 22 5.24 3.34 -0.24
C LEU A 22 6.61 2.79 0.18
N GLY A 23 6.97 1.65 -0.38
CA GLY A 23 8.29 1.06 -0.17
C GLY A 23 8.75 0.18 -1.32
N LEU A 24 10.05 -0.12 -1.30
CA LEU A 24 10.68 -1.05 -2.23
C LEU A 24 10.84 -2.41 -1.56
N ARG A 25 10.11 -3.41 -2.05
CA ARG A 25 10.29 -4.81 -1.67
C ARG A 25 11.47 -5.40 -2.43
N THR A 26 12.35 -6.10 -1.72
CA THR A 26 13.41 -6.93 -2.29
C THR A 26 13.19 -8.39 -1.87
N GLY A 27 12.99 -9.26 -2.86
CA GLY A 27 12.87 -10.70 -2.70
C GLY A 27 14.21 -11.37 -2.40
N VAL A 28 14.15 -12.64 -2.00
CA VAL A 28 15.34 -13.46 -1.67
C VAL A 28 16.19 -13.73 -2.92
N ASP A 29 15.54 -13.81 -4.07
CA ASP A 29 16.11 -13.94 -5.41
C ASP A 29 16.69 -12.62 -5.95
N GLY A 30 16.61 -11.52 -5.17
CA GLY A 30 17.01 -10.19 -5.60
C GLY A 30 15.96 -9.47 -6.45
N SER A 31 14.78 -10.07 -6.68
CA SER A 31 13.68 -9.41 -7.36
C SER A 31 13.25 -8.16 -6.61
N LYS A 32 12.90 -7.10 -7.34
CA LYS A 32 12.48 -5.83 -6.75
C LYS A 32 11.07 -5.48 -7.17
N SER A 33 10.31 -4.86 -6.27
CA SER A 33 8.98 -4.36 -6.59
C SER A 33 8.64 -3.15 -5.75
N GLN A 34 8.09 -2.11 -6.36
CA GLN A 34 7.45 -1.03 -5.61
C GLN A 34 6.12 -1.53 -5.08
N VAL A 35 5.93 -1.43 -3.77
CA VAL A 35 4.75 -1.91 -3.07
C VAL A 35 4.14 -0.81 -2.23
N ALA A 36 2.82 -0.87 -2.05
CA ALA A 36 2.09 -0.02 -1.14
C ALA A 36 1.20 -0.85 -0.21
N TRP A 37 0.96 -0.31 0.98
CA TRP A 37 0.09 -0.89 2.00
C TRP A 37 -0.53 0.24 2.81
N THR A 38 -1.49 -0.06 3.67
CA THR A 38 -2.04 0.95 4.59
C THR A 38 -1.78 0.60 6.04
N ASN A 39 -2.11 1.52 6.93
CA ASN A 39 -2.09 1.28 8.37
C ASN A 39 -3.13 0.22 8.82
N GLY A 40 -4.10 -0.13 7.96
CA GLY A 40 -5.05 -1.20 8.18
C GLY A 40 -4.57 -2.59 7.72
N THR A 41 -3.45 -2.67 6.99
CA THR A 41 -2.93 -3.94 6.47
C THR A 41 -2.45 -4.83 7.64
N PRO A 42 -3.05 -6.01 7.86
CA PRO A 42 -2.78 -6.83 9.06
C PRO A 42 -1.40 -7.49 9.06
N ASP A 43 -0.88 -7.87 7.88
CA ASP A 43 0.49 -8.33 7.70
C ASP A 43 1.09 -7.66 6.47
N ILE A 44 2.06 -6.77 6.68
CA ILE A 44 2.72 -6.03 5.60
C ILE A 44 3.59 -6.96 4.74
N CYS A 45 3.98 -8.14 5.23
CA CYS A 45 4.79 -9.09 4.48
C CYS A 45 4.01 -9.91 3.45
N SER A 46 2.67 -9.92 3.52
CA SER A 46 1.81 -10.66 2.58
C SER A 46 0.58 -9.87 2.09
N GLY A 47 0.21 -8.78 2.76
CA GLY A 47 -0.97 -7.97 2.47
C GLY A 47 -0.69 -6.67 1.71
N PHE A 48 0.54 -6.47 1.24
CA PHE A 48 0.89 -5.35 0.39
C PHE A 48 0.32 -5.50 -1.03
N SER A 49 0.25 -4.38 -1.75
CA SER A 49 -0.12 -4.33 -3.16
C SER A 49 1.06 -3.92 -4.01
N THR A 50 1.34 -4.66 -5.07
CA THR A 50 2.43 -4.35 -5.99
C THR A 50 1.97 -3.30 -7.01
N ILE A 51 2.70 -2.18 -7.08
CA ILE A 51 2.45 -1.11 -8.06
C ILE A 51 3.22 -1.40 -9.35
N VAL A 52 4.48 -1.83 -9.22
CA VAL A 52 5.31 -2.24 -10.34
C VAL A 52 6.32 -3.30 -9.89
N ASN A 53 6.52 -4.33 -10.71
CA ASN A 53 7.49 -5.42 -10.47
C ASN A 53 8.92 -5.03 -10.87
N SER A 54 9.39 -3.89 -10.39
CA SER A 54 10.77 -3.41 -10.54
C SER A 54 11.06 -2.34 -9.47
N ASP A 55 12.27 -1.80 -9.46
CA ASP A 55 12.61 -0.57 -8.73
C ASP A 55 12.30 0.72 -9.52
N SER A 56 11.56 0.61 -10.63
CA SER A 56 11.16 1.75 -11.45
C SER A 56 10.21 2.69 -10.71
N ASN A 57 10.04 3.89 -11.27
CA ASN A 57 9.15 4.93 -10.72
C ASN A 57 7.69 4.41 -10.59
N PRO A 58 7.10 4.42 -9.37
CA PRO A 58 5.73 3.98 -9.15
C PRO A 58 4.65 5.02 -9.51
N CYS A 59 5.04 6.27 -9.80
CA CYS A 59 4.07 7.34 -10.07
C CYS A 59 3.31 7.16 -11.39
N GLY A 60 2.13 7.77 -11.46
CA GLY A 60 1.25 7.74 -12.63
C GLY A 60 0.51 6.41 -12.82
N ARG A 61 0.66 5.47 -11.88
CA ARG A 61 0.04 4.15 -11.92
C ARG A 61 -1.05 4.07 -10.86
N ASP A 62 -2.23 3.61 -11.27
CA ASP A 62 -3.31 3.32 -10.34
C ASP A 62 -3.04 1.99 -9.62
N PHE A 63 -3.29 1.96 -8.32
CA PHE A 63 -3.20 0.75 -7.51
C PHE A 63 -4.34 0.71 -6.48
N TYR A 64 -4.62 -0.49 -5.98
CA TYR A 64 -5.63 -0.74 -4.96
C TYR A 64 -4.96 -1.45 -3.80
N VAL A 65 -5.43 -1.20 -2.58
CA VAL A 65 -4.93 -1.80 -1.33
C VAL A 65 -6.10 -2.40 -0.54
N ASP A 66 -5.83 -3.32 0.38
CA ASP A 66 -6.79 -3.87 1.36
C ASP A 66 -8.18 -4.25 0.79
N GLY A 67 -8.22 -5.03 -0.30
CA GLY A 67 -9.48 -5.53 -0.85
C GLY A 67 -10.29 -4.51 -1.66
N ASN A 68 -9.64 -3.86 -2.64
CA ASN A 68 -10.19 -2.85 -3.57
C ASN A 68 -10.39 -1.44 -2.99
N ASN A 69 -9.70 -1.07 -1.92
CA ASN A 69 -9.62 0.33 -1.53
C ASN A 69 -8.76 1.09 -2.55
N GLY A 70 -9.35 2.05 -3.25
CA GLY A 70 -8.72 2.79 -4.34
C GLY A 70 -9.71 3.14 -5.45
N PRO A 71 -9.23 3.53 -6.66
CA PRO A 71 -7.81 3.61 -7.03
C PRO A 71 -7.04 4.72 -6.31
N PHE A 72 -5.80 4.41 -5.95
CA PHE A 72 -4.80 5.35 -5.49
C PHE A 72 -3.75 5.59 -6.59
N ARG A 73 -3.19 6.80 -6.64
CA ARG A 73 -2.11 7.13 -7.56
C ARG A 73 -1.10 8.03 -6.89
N PHE A 74 0.18 7.67 -6.97
CA PHE A 74 1.26 8.56 -6.58
C PHE A 74 1.60 9.52 -7.72
N GLU A 75 1.87 10.77 -7.38
CA GLU A 75 2.43 11.77 -8.29
C GLU A 75 3.61 12.50 -7.63
N GLY A 76 4.54 13.02 -8.44
CA GLY A 76 5.73 13.73 -7.93
C GLY A 76 6.90 12.83 -7.47
N CYS A 77 6.92 11.55 -7.82
CA CYS A 77 8.04 10.63 -7.55
C CYS A 77 9.28 11.11 -8.33
N GLY A 78 10.20 11.80 -7.65
CA GLY A 78 11.39 12.38 -8.26
C GLY A 78 11.69 13.83 -7.81
N GLY A 79 10.86 14.43 -6.97
CA GLY A 79 11.10 15.76 -6.41
C GLY A 79 10.68 15.91 -4.94
N ASN A 80 10.79 17.13 -4.41
CA ASN A 80 10.25 17.51 -3.09
C ASN A 80 8.74 17.68 -3.18
N GLY A 81 7.98 16.58 -3.20
CA GLY A 81 6.53 16.65 -3.22
C GLY A 81 5.85 15.40 -3.73
N LEU A 82 6.17 14.23 -3.14
CA LEU A 82 5.36 13.05 -3.38
C LEU A 82 3.94 13.32 -2.84
N THR A 83 2.95 13.12 -3.69
CA THR A 83 1.54 13.32 -3.38
C THR A 83 0.77 12.05 -3.68
N LEU A 84 -0.26 11.82 -2.87
CA LEU A 84 -1.19 10.73 -3.06
C LEU A 84 -2.51 11.29 -3.55
N PHE A 85 -3.02 10.71 -4.63
CA PHE A 85 -4.37 10.91 -5.13
C PHE A 85 -5.21 9.67 -4.83
N ARG A 86 -6.50 9.88 -4.57
CA ARG A 86 -7.50 8.83 -4.44
C ARG A 86 -8.68 9.17 -5.34
N ASN A 87 -9.07 8.26 -6.22
CA ASN A 87 -10.13 8.47 -7.21
C ASN A 87 -9.92 9.74 -8.06
N GLY A 88 -8.66 10.04 -8.40
CA GLY A 88 -8.29 11.24 -9.17
C GLY A 88 -8.37 12.57 -8.41
N GLN A 89 -8.71 12.56 -7.11
CA GLN A 89 -8.69 13.73 -6.25
C GLN A 89 -7.45 13.73 -5.37
N PHE A 90 -6.90 14.91 -5.07
CA PHE A 90 -5.81 15.05 -4.11
C PHE A 90 -6.27 14.49 -2.76
N ASN A 91 -5.46 13.60 -2.19
CA ASN A 91 -5.71 13.01 -0.87
C ASN A 91 -4.78 13.65 0.18
N SER A 92 -3.47 13.48 0.02
CA SER A 92 -2.49 13.98 1.00
C SER A 92 -1.09 14.21 0.43
N ASN A 93 -0.33 15.06 1.13
CA ASN A 93 1.11 15.21 0.92
C ASN A 93 1.83 14.11 1.68
N CYS A 94 2.73 13.42 0.98
CA CYS A 94 3.52 12.38 1.59
C CYS A 94 4.75 12.95 2.30
N LYS A 95 5.15 12.31 3.40
CA LYS A 95 6.37 12.61 4.12
C LYS A 95 7.35 11.46 3.96
N TYR A 96 8.62 11.80 3.83
CA TYR A 96 9.67 10.81 3.81
C TYR A 96 9.80 10.21 5.21
N ASP A 97 9.68 8.89 5.29
CA ASP A 97 9.70 8.13 6.53
C ASP A 97 10.37 6.79 6.24
N ALA A 98 11.69 6.76 6.45
CA ALA A 98 12.52 5.63 6.08
C ALA A 98 12.50 4.55 7.17
N LYS A 99 12.03 3.35 6.81
CA LYS A 99 12.04 2.19 7.70
C LYS A 99 12.28 0.91 6.92
N THR A 100 13.04 -0.02 7.50
CA THR A 100 13.18 -1.37 6.94
C THR A 100 12.27 -2.33 7.70
N ILE A 101 11.37 -2.98 6.97
CA ILE A 101 10.53 -4.06 7.47
C ILE A 101 11.17 -5.37 7.02
N SER A 102 11.51 -6.22 7.98
CA SER A 102 12.09 -7.53 7.70
C SER A 102 10.97 -8.58 7.69
N CYS A 103 10.88 -9.32 6.60
CA CYS A 103 9.93 -10.41 6.42
C CYS A 103 10.64 -11.76 6.50
N SER A 104 9.86 -12.81 6.79
CA SER A 104 10.34 -14.19 6.81
C SER A 104 11.04 -14.58 5.51
N GLY A 105 12.03 -15.47 5.61
CA GLY A 105 12.80 -15.94 4.45
C GLY A 105 13.84 -14.95 3.90
N GLY A 106 14.05 -13.80 4.56
CA GLY A 106 15.07 -12.82 4.15
C GLY A 106 14.56 -11.73 3.19
N VAL A 107 13.26 -11.73 2.89
CA VAL A 107 12.58 -10.66 2.15
C VAL A 107 12.61 -9.38 2.99
N LYS A 108 12.80 -8.23 2.34
CA LYS A 108 12.82 -6.92 3.00
C LYS A 108 11.94 -5.94 2.27
N ILE A 109 11.32 -5.02 3.01
CA ILE A 109 10.61 -3.87 2.44
C ILE A 109 11.26 -2.62 3.01
N ALA A 110 11.89 -1.83 2.14
CA ALA A 110 12.41 -0.51 2.48
C ALA A 110 11.30 0.52 2.27
N GLN A 111 10.57 0.85 3.34
CA GLN A 111 9.63 1.97 3.36
C GLN A 111 10.40 3.26 3.12
N GLY A 112 9.89 4.10 2.20
CA GLY A 112 10.44 5.43 1.94
C GLY A 112 9.45 6.54 2.30
N TRP A 113 8.15 6.32 2.13
CA TRP A 113 7.16 7.38 2.28
C TRP A 113 5.90 6.92 3.01
N ASN A 114 5.28 7.85 3.72
CA ASN A 114 3.93 7.73 4.27
C ASN A 114 3.05 8.91 3.82
N CYS A 115 1.77 8.67 3.58
CA CYS A 115 0.82 9.67 3.08
C CYS A 115 -0.46 9.57 3.91
N ALA A 116 -0.65 10.49 4.86
CA ALA A 116 -1.72 10.48 5.85
C ALA A 116 -2.61 11.72 5.74
#